data_AF-A0A9D2UKZ6-F1
#
_entry.id   AF-A0A9D2UKZ6-F1
#
_cell.length_a   1.000
_cell.length_b   1.000
_cell.length_c   1.000
_cell.angle_alpha   90.00
_cell.angle_beta   90.00
_cell.angle_gamma   90.00
#
_symmetry.space_group_name_H-M   'P 1'
#
loop_
_entity.id
_entity.type
_entity.pdbx_description
1 polymer ?
#
loop_
_entity_poly.entity_id
_entity_poly.type
_entity_poly.pdbx_seq_one_letter_code
_entity_poly.pdbx_strand_id
1 'polypeptide(L)'
;EPSAVGIDGCGAPVFALSLTGLARAIGRVIRMGSSAGDVEEPKGAWAAYENEARTLTEAVFADPWTIEGHGRPNSTVIDELGVFAKGGAEGVIVMATRSGYSVALKCLDGSSRATGFVALTLLQRAGAFDAEPRGASATGNDKVDAVIAAITDPVTGGTDSEGRTNVVGRLKLGEDIATISERKRD
;
A
#
# COMPACT_ATOMS: atom_id res chain seq x y z
N GLU A 1 -2.43 23.68 2.03
CA GLU A 1 -0.96 23.70 1.90
C GLU A 1 -0.35 22.83 3.00
N PRO A 2 0.82 22.21 2.79
CA PRO A 2 1.48 21.41 3.82
C PRO A 2 1.87 22.29 5.01
N SER A 3 1.79 21.76 6.24
CA SER A 3 2.11 22.53 7.44
C SER A 3 3.61 22.81 7.62
N ALA A 4 4.45 22.02 6.93
CA ALA A 4 5.90 22.19 6.88
C ALA A 4 6.45 21.51 5.62
N VAL A 5 7.63 21.97 5.17
CA VAL A 5 8.40 21.36 4.08
C VAL A 5 9.83 21.14 4.58
N GLY A 6 10.29 19.90 4.49
CA GLY A 6 11.69 19.52 4.75
C GLY A 6 12.39 19.09 3.46
N ILE A 7 13.65 18.69 3.58
CA ILE A 7 14.45 18.10 2.51
C ILE A 7 14.94 16.73 3.01
N ASP A 8 14.78 15.68 2.21
CA ASP A 8 15.28 14.34 2.56
C ASP A 8 16.78 14.19 2.29
N GLY A 9 17.34 13.02 2.64
CA GLY A 9 18.75 12.70 2.40
C GLY A 9 19.15 12.64 0.92
N CYS A 10 18.18 12.57 0.00
CA CYS A 10 18.41 12.60 -1.45
C CYS A 10 18.29 14.02 -2.02
N GLY A 11 17.86 15.00 -1.24
CA GLY A 11 17.65 16.38 -1.66
C GLY A 11 16.22 16.69 -2.15
N ALA A 12 15.28 15.75 -2.03
CA ALA A 12 13.90 15.94 -2.45
C ALA A 12 13.06 16.67 -1.37
N PRO A 13 12.10 17.53 -1.76
CA PRO A 13 11.19 18.14 -0.81
C PRO A 13 10.27 17.10 -0.17
N VAL A 14 10.14 17.17 1.16
CA VAL A 14 9.26 16.32 1.96
C VAL A 14 8.18 17.17 2.59
N PHE A 15 6.94 16.92 2.20
CA PHE A 15 5.79 17.67 2.69
C PHE A 15 5.22 17.01 3.95
N ALA A 16 4.98 17.79 5.00
CA ALA A 16 4.24 17.31 6.16
C ALA A 16 2.77 17.07 5.77
N LEU A 17 2.35 15.81 5.79
CA LEU A 17 1.01 15.35 5.42
C LEU A 17 0.41 14.49 6.54
N SER A 18 -0.91 14.58 6.74
CA SER A 18 -1.63 13.58 7.53
C SER A 18 -1.70 12.25 6.78
N LEU A 19 -1.86 11.13 7.49
CA LEU A 19 -2.05 9.82 6.85
C LEU A 19 -3.25 9.81 5.90
N THR A 20 -4.36 10.46 6.28
CA THR A 20 -5.52 10.61 5.39
C THR A 20 -5.20 11.48 4.17
N GLY A 21 -4.38 12.52 4.33
CA GLY A 21 -3.89 13.33 3.21
C GLY A 21 -3.04 12.51 2.25
N LEU A 22 -2.11 11.71 2.76
CA LEU A 22 -1.25 10.82 1.99
C LEU A 22 -2.08 9.76 1.23
N ALA A 23 -2.99 9.06 1.92
CA ALA A 23 -3.87 8.06 1.29
C ALA A 23 -4.73 8.69 0.17
N ARG A 24 -5.31 9.87 0.42
CA ARG A 24 -6.10 10.60 -0.60
C ARG A 24 -5.26 11.02 -1.81
N ALA A 25 -4.05 11.53 -1.58
CA ALA A 25 -3.17 11.99 -2.65
C ALA A 25 -2.77 10.82 -3.56
N ILE A 26 -2.26 9.73 -2.99
CA ILE A 26 -1.86 8.54 -3.77
C ILE A 26 -3.06 7.86 -4.41
N GLY A 27 -4.18 7.73 -3.68
CA GLY A 27 -5.42 7.19 -4.25
C GLY A 27 -5.94 8.01 -5.44
N ARG A 28 -5.75 9.34 -5.46
CA ARG A 28 -6.07 10.17 -6.64
C ARG A 28 -5.15 9.88 -7.82
N VAL A 29 -3.84 9.80 -7.60
CA VAL A 29 -2.86 9.50 -8.66
C VAL A 29 -3.18 8.15 -9.31
N ILE A 30 -3.43 7.10 -8.51
CA ILE A 30 -3.71 5.76 -9.02
C ILE A 30 -5.06 5.68 -9.74
N ARG A 31 -6.11 6.35 -9.24
CA ARG A 31 -7.41 6.40 -9.95
C ARG A 31 -7.31 7.17 -11.27
N MET A 32 -6.66 8.32 -11.28
CA MET A 32 -6.47 9.14 -12.47
C MET A 32 -5.62 8.42 -13.52
N GLY A 33 -4.60 7.67 -13.10
CA GLY A 33 -3.80 6.86 -14.02
C GLY A 33 -4.47 5.56 -14.48
N SER A 34 -5.72 5.29 -14.08
CA SER A 34 -6.46 4.09 -14.46
C SER A 34 -7.52 4.40 -15.52
N SER A 35 -7.53 3.65 -16.62
CA SER A 35 -8.54 3.75 -17.67
C SER A 35 -9.86 3.02 -17.36
N ALA A 36 -10.04 2.55 -16.12
CA ALA A 36 -11.12 1.63 -15.75
C ALA A 36 -12.30 2.37 -15.08
N GLY A 37 -13.43 2.45 -15.79
CA GLY A 37 -14.75 2.80 -15.25
C GLY A 37 -15.17 4.26 -15.41
N ASP A 38 -16.36 4.58 -14.89
CA ASP A 38 -16.92 5.93 -14.76
C ASP A 38 -16.11 6.75 -13.75
N VAL A 39 -14.86 7.04 -14.08
CA VAL A 39 -14.01 7.90 -13.26
C VAL A 39 -14.55 9.31 -13.38
N GLU A 40 -14.95 9.90 -12.26
CA GLU A 40 -15.33 11.32 -12.23
C GLU A 40 -14.17 12.14 -12.80
N GLU A 41 -14.47 12.96 -13.81
CA GLU A 41 -13.52 13.86 -14.46
C GLU A 41 -12.64 14.57 -13.40
N PRO A 42 -11.31 14.49 -13.50
CA PRO A 42 -10.40 15.18 -12.60
C PRO A 42 -10.77 16.67 -12.47
N LYS A 43 -11.04 17.15 -11.25
CA LYS A 43 -11.45 18.54 -10.98
C LYS A 43 -10.39 19.31 -10.21
N GLY A 44 -10.04 20.49 -10.72
CA GLY A 44 -9.11 21.43 -10.09
C GLY A 44 -7.71 21.38 -10.70
N ALA A 45 -6.77 22.15 -10.14
CA ALA A 45 -5.43 22.34 -10.72
C ALA A 45 -4.64 21.04 -10.94
N TRP A 46 -4.95 19.97 -10.19
CA TRP A 46 -4.28 18.69 -10.31
C TRP A 46 -4.75 17.84 -11.50
N ALA A 47 -5.87 18.19 -12.14
CA ALA A 47 -6.37 17.54 -13.35
C ALA A 47 -5.38 17.65 -14.52
N ALA A 48 -4.58 18.72 -14.54
CA ALA A 48 -3.56 18.92 -15.56
C ALA A 48 -2.44 17.86 -15.55
N TYR A 49 -2.32 17.05 -14.48
CA TYR A 49 -1.30 16.01 -14.34
C TYR A 49 -1.79 14.60 -14.74
N GLU A 50 -2.91 14.49 -15.46
CA GLU A 50 -3.50 13.20 -15.85
C GLU A 50 -2.55 12.33 -16.68
N ASN A 51 -1.86 12.92 -17.65
CA ASN A 51 -0.93 12.18 -18.50
C ASN A 51 0.27 11.66 -17.71
N GLU A 52 0.80 12.47 -16.77
CA GLU A 52 1.90 12.10 -15.89
C GLU A 52 1.46 10.99 -14.92
N ALA A 53 0.28 11.12 -14.33
CA ALA A 53 -0.28 10.10 -13.45
C ALA A 53 -0.49 8.78 -14.19
N ARG A 54 -1.00 8.81 -15.42
CA ARG A 54 -1.16 7.63 -16.28
C ARG A 54 0.19 7.01 -16.63
N THR A 55 1.14 7.79 -17.12
CA THR A 55 2.49 7.31 -17.46
C THR A 55 3.17 6.64 -16.26
N LEU A 56 3.13 7.30 -15.10
CA LEU A 56 3.68 6.75 -13.85
C LEU A 56 2.98 5.46 -13.45
N THR A 57 1.66 5.45 -13.46
CA THR A 57 0.86 4.31 -13.01
C THR A 57 1.05 3.11 -13.94
N GLU A 58 0.98 3.31 -15.25
CA GLU A 58 1.25 2.27 -16.25
C GLU A 58 2.65 1.66 -16.06
N ALA A 59 3.69 2.49 -15.88
CA ALA A 59 5.04 2.01 -15.66
C ALA A 59 5.18 1.19 -14.36
N VAL A 60 4.61 1.66 -13.24
CA VAL A 60 4.70 0.95 -11.95
C VAL A 60 4.04 -0.43 -12.03
N PHE A 61 2.91 -0.54 -12.71
CA PHE A 61 2.19 -1.81 -12.82
C PHE A 61 2.74 -2.72 -13.92
N ALA A 62 3.41 -2.18 -14.94
CA ALA A 62 4.13 -2.97 -15.94
C ALA A 62 5.46 -3.52 -15.38
N ASP A 63 6.15 -2.74 -14.54
CA ASP A 63 7.46 -3.08 -13.98
C ASP A 63 7.51 -2.96 -12.43
N PRO A 64 6.75 -3.78 -11.69
CA PRO A 64 6.64 -3.70 -10.21
C PRO A 64 7.98 -3.77 -9.47
N TRP A 65 8.95 -4.49 -10.03
CA TRP A 65 10.27 -4.69 -9.45
C TRP A 65 11.05 -3.37 -9.29
N THR A 66 10.73 -2.33 -10.06
CA THR A 66 11.40 -1.02 -9.98
C THR A 66 11.12 -0.28 -8.66
N ILE A 67 10.07 -0.68 -7.93
CA ILE A 67 9.65 -0.04 -6.68
C ILE A 67 10.52 -0.45 -5.48
N GLU A 68 10.88 -1.73 -5.39
CA GLU A 68 11.61 -2.28 -4.25
C GLU A 68 12.62 -3.39 -4.61
N GLY A 69 12.58 -3.91 -5.83
CA GLY A 69 13.34 -5.07 -6.29
C GLY A 69 12.47 -6.31 -6.50
N HIS A 70 12.98 -7.31 -7.22
CA HIS A 70 12.26 -8.56 -7.45
C HIS A 70 11.98 -9.32 -6.15
N GLY A 71 10.76 -9.87 -6.01
CA GLY A 71 10.34 -10.68 -4.86
C GLY A 71 10.24 -9.92 -3.53
N ARG A 72 10.44 -8.60 -3.54
CA ARG A 72 10.36 -7.75 -2.35
C ARG A 72 8.89 -7.42 -2.03
N PRO A 73 8.55 -7.18 -0.75
CA PRO A 73 7.16 -7.04 -0.30
C PRO A 73 6.26 -6.15 -1.16
N ASN A 74 6.65 -4.90 -1.45
CA ASN A 74 5.83 -3.98 -2.23
C ASN A 74 5.72 -4.42 -3.70
N SER A 75 6.81 -4.88 -4.30
CA SER A 75 6.81 -5.39 -5.67
C SER A 75 5.92 -6.63 -5.81
N THR A 76 5.98 -7.56 -4.85
CA THR A 76 5.09 -8.73 -4.79
C THR A 76 3.62 -8.32 -4.68
N VAL A 77 3.29 -7.31 -3.86
CA VAL A 77 1.91 -6.79 -3.74
C VAL A 77 1.40 -6.22 -5.07
N ILE A 78 2.22 -5.42 -5.74
CA ILE A 78 1.86 -4.81 -7.03
C ILE A 78 1.67 -5.88 -8.09
N ASP A 79 2.62 -6.80 -8.20
CA ASP A 79 2.66 -7.86 -9.21
C ASP A 79 1.48 -8.85 -9.03
N GLU A 80 1.26 -9.31 -7.80
CA GLU A 80 0.27 -10.35 -7.54
C GLU A 80 -1.16 -9.82 -7.37
N LEU A 81 -1.34 -8.63 -6.78
CA LEU A 81 -2.67 -8.12 -6.44
C LEU A 81 -3.12 -6.96 -7.33
N GLY A 82 -2.24 -6.39 -8.16
CA GLY A 82 -2.57 -5.19 -8.93
C GLY A 82 -2.82 -3.97 -8.02
N VAL A 83 -2.25 -3.96 -6.82
CA VAL A 83 -2.36 -2.89 -5.82
C VAL A 83 -1.07 -2.09 -5.78
N PHE A 84 -1.13 -0.78 -6.01
CA PHE A 84 0.02 0.08 -5.80
C PHE A 84 0.48 -0.03 -4.35
N ALA A 85 1.76 -0.26 -4.10
CA ALA A 85 2.34 -0.31 -2.77
C ALA A 85 3.68 0.42 -2.73
N LYS A 86 3.86 1.29 -1.74
CA LYS A 86 5.16 1.93 -1.49
C LYS A 86 5.40 2.07 0.00
N GLY A 87 6.41 1.35 0.47
CA GLY A 87 7.02 1.59 1.78
C GLY A 87 7.80 2.90 1.80
N GLY A 88 7.75 3.58 2.95
CA GLY A 88 8.50 4.78 3.27
C GLY A 88 9.36 4.60 4.52
N ALA A 89 10.25 5.56 4.77
CA ALA A 89 11.09 5.58 5.96
C ALA A 89 10.25 5.57 7.25
N GLU A 90 10.83 5.06 8.34
CA GLU A 90 10.22 5.05 9.67
C GLU A 90 8.85 4.33 9.70
N GLY A 91 8.72 3.18 9.05
CA GLY A 91 7.52 2.34 9.19
C GLY A 91 6.25 2.94 8.57
N VAL A 92 6.41 3.76 7.54
CA VAL A 92 5.28 4.27 6.74
C VAL A 92 5.01 3.34 5.56
N ILE A 93 3.74 3.12 5.22
CA ILE A 93 3.35 2.51 3.96
C ILE A 93 2.12 3.21 3.41
N VAL A 94 2.03 3.28 2.08
CA VAL A 94 0.81 3.67 1.37
C VAL A 94 0.49 2.63 0.31
N MET A 95 -0.78 2.26 0.21
CA MET A 95 -1.29 1.39 -0.83
C MET A 95 -2.55 1.96 -1.46
N ALA A 96 -2.77 1.69 -2.74
CA ALA A 96 -3.97 2.11 -3.46
C ALA A 96 -4.35 1.12 -4.57
N THR A 97 -5.65 0.87 -4.66
CA THR A 97 -6.27 0.04 -5.69
C THR A 97 -6.79 0.93 -6.82
N ARG A 98 -6.87 0.38 -8.03
CA ARG A 98 -7.50 1.06 -9.16
C ARG A 98 -9.01 1.25 -8.98
N SER A 99 -9.65 0.37 -8.20
CA SER A 99 -11.07 0.47 -7.82
C SER A 99 -11.36 1.60 -6.81
N GLY A 100 -10.33 2.28 -6.31
CA GLY A 100 -10.48 3.53 -5.57
C GLY A 100 -10.30 3.44 -4.06
N TYR A 101 -10.00 2.26 -3.53
CA TYR A 101 -9.57 2.08 -2.14
C TYR A 101 -8.11 2.50 -1.95
N SER A 102 -7.81 3.11 -0.81
CA SER A 102 -6.45 3.52 -0.45
C SER A 102 -6.25 3.46 1.06
N VAL A 103 -5.05 3.06 1.49
CA VAL A 103 -4.66 3.04 2.90
C VAL A 103 -3.29 3.71 3.05
N ALA A 104 -3.10 4.45 4.14
CA ALA A 104 -1.80 4.90 4.60
C ALA A 104 -1.66 4.57 6.08
N LEU A 105 -0.53 4.01 6.46
CA LEU A 105 -0.27 3.52 7.81
C LEU A 105 1.12 3.96 8.27
N LYS A 106 1.25 4.19 9.58
CA LYS A 106 2.50 4.47 10.27
C LYS A 106 2.62 3.54 11.48
N CYS A 107 3.69 2.75 11.54
CA CYS A 107 4.10 2.09 12.78
C CYS A 107 4.82 3.11 13.68
N LEU A 108 4.37 3.24 14.94
CA LEU A 108 4.87 4.27 15.86
C LEU A 108 6.32 4.03 16.30
N ASP A 109 6.75 2.79 16.33
CA ASP A 109 8.14 2.38 16.62
C ASP A 109 9.07 2.50 15.41
N GLY A 110 8.56 2.98 14.26
CA GLY A 110 9.33 3.12 13.02
C GLY A 110 9.57 1.81 12.26
N SER A 111 9.05 0.67 12.74
CA SER A 111 9.29 -0.64 12.13
C SER A 111 8.44 -0.84 10.86
N SER A 112 9.04 -1.41 9.82
CA SER A 112 8.32 -1.81 8.60
C SER A 112 7.70 -3.21 8.71
N ARG A 113 8.04 -3.99 9.75
CA ARG A 113 7.72 -5.41 9.86
C ARG A 113 6.22 -5.72 9.72
N ALA A 114 5.35 -4.87 10.27
CA ALA A 114 3.91 -5.08 10.27
C ALA A 114 3.17 -4.29 9.17
N THR A 115 3.84 -3.43 8.41
CA THR A 115 3.16 -2.41 7.61
C THR A 115 2.35 -3.03 6.47
N GLY A 116 2.96 -3.94 5.68
CA GLY A 116 2.28 -4.65 4.59
C GLY A 116 1.14 -5.53 5.09
N PHE A 117 1.39 -6.30 6.16
CA PHE A 117 0.40 -7.15 6.83
C PHE A 117 -0.86 -6.37 7.23
N VAL A 118 -0.69 -5.27 7.94
CA VAL A 118 -1.82 -4.45 8.40
C VAL A 118 -2.48 -3.70 7.23
N ALA A 119 -1.71 -3.13 6.31
CA ALA A 119 -2.27 -2.37 5.19
C ALA A 119 -3.18 -3.23 4.28
N LEU A 120 -2.73 -4.44 3.91
CA LEU A 120 -3.55 -5.36 3.10
C LEU A 120 -4.79 -5.84 3.85
N THR A 121 -4.64 -6.17 5.14
CA THR A 121 -5.80 -6.53 5.99
C THR A 121 -6.84 -5.41 6.01
N LEU A 122 -6.41 -4.15 6.13
CA LEU A 122 -7.31 -3.00 6.15
C LEU A 122 -8.02 -2.79 4.81
N LEU A 123 -7.32 -2.97 3.68
CA LEU A 123 -7.92 -2.93 2.35
C LEU A 123 -8.94 -4.06 2.15
N GLN A 124 -8.60 -5.26 2.59
CA GLN A 124 -9.49 -6.42 2.55
C GLN A 124 -10.76 -6.19 3.35
N ARG A 125 -10.64 -5.71 4.60
CA ARG A 125 -11.80 -5.36 5.45
C ARG A 125 -12.64 -4.20 4.91
N ALA A 126 -12.03 -3.29 4.14
CA ALA A 126 -12.76 -2.24 3.45
C ALA A 126 -13.52 -2.75 2.21
N GLY A 127 -13.37 -4.02 1.84
CA GLY A 127 -14.01 -4.63 0.68
C GLY A 127 -13.30 -4.32 -0.64
N ALA A 128 -12.03 -3.93 -0.60
CA ALA A 128 -11.26 -3.58 -1.80
C ALA A 128 -11.11 -4.74 -2.80
N PHE A 129 -11.35 -5.97 -2.35
CA PHE A 129 -11.23 -7.21 -3.10
C PHE A 129 -12.56 -7.98 -3.23
N ASP A 130 -13.69 -7.40 -2.77
CA ASP A 130 -15.00 -8.06 -2.81
C ASP A 130 -15.67 -7.96 -4.19
N ALA A 131 -15.22 -7.01 -5.02
CA ALA A 131 -15.76 -6.79 -6.35
C ALA A 131 -15.06 -7.72 -7.37
N GLU A 132 -15.80 -8.69 -7.90
CA GLU A 132 -15.47 -9.42 -9.13
C GLU A 132 -15.39 -8.44 -10.32
N PRO A 133 -14.20 -8.13 -10.89
CA PRO A 133 -14.14 -7.33 -12.10
C PRO A 133 -14.47 -8.24 -13.28
N ARG A 134 -15.46 -7.87 -14.10
CA ARG A 134 -15.62 -8.47 -15.43
C ARG A 134 -14.34 -8.26 -16.25
N GLY A 135 -13.49 -9.28 -16.33
CA GLY A 135 -12.38 -9.36 -17.29
C GLY A 135 -10.96 -9.18 -16.75
N ALA A 136 -10.75 -8.96 -15.45
CA ALA A 136 -9.43 -9.08 -14.82
C ALA A 136 -9.46 -10.24 -13.81
N SER A 137 -8.36 -11.01 -13.71
CA SER A 137 -8.23 -12.11 -12.74
C SER A 137 -8.72 -11.67 -11.36
N ALA A 138 -9.85 -12.21 -10.90
CA ALA A 138 -10.41 -11.90 -9.60
C ALA A 138 -9.36 -12.18 -8.51
N THR A 139 -8.94 -11.14 -7.80
CA THR A 139 -8.10 -11.29 -6.61
C THR A 139 -9.04 -11.59 -5.45
N GLY A 140 -9.40 -12.87 -5.28
CA GLY A 140 -10.19 -13.30 -4.13
C GLY A 140 -9.43 -13.13 -2.81
N ASN A 141 -10.17 -13.11 -1.70
CA ASN A 141 -9.59 -12.98 -0.35
C ASN A 141 -8.49 -14.00 -0.06
N ASP A 142 -8.61 -15.22 -0.59
CA ASP A 142 -7.58 -16.26 -0.46
C ASP A 142 -6.23 -15.85 -1.09
N LYS A 143 -6.26 -15.13 -2.23
CA LYS A 143 -5.04 -14.63 -2.88
C LYS A 143 -4.39 -13.53 -2.04
N VAL A 144 -5.21 -12.65 -1.47
CA VAL A 144 -4.72 -11.60 -0.55
C VAL A 144 -4.04 -12.23 0.66
N ASP A 145 -4.66 -13.23 1.29
CA ASP A 145 -4.11 -13.94 2.44
C ASP A 145 -2.79 -14.65 2.10
N ALA A 146 -2.69 -15.25 0.91
CA ALA A 146 -1.47 -15.86 0.42
C ALA A 146 -0.33 -14.83 0.23
N VAL A 147 -0.63 -13.66 -0.35
CA VAL A 147 0.35 -12.58 -0.49
C VAL A 147 0.74 -12.01 0.87
N ILE A 148 -0.21 -11.80 1.78
CA ILE A 148 0.06 -11.40 3.17
C ILE A 148 1.06 -12.36 3.82
N ALA A 149 0.83 -13.68 3.68
CA ALA A 149 1.72 -14.69 4.23
C ALA A 149 3.11 -14.68 3.57
N ALA A 150 3.19 -14.41 2.27
CA ALA A 150 4.45 -14.37 1.52
C ALA A 150 5.32 -13.15 1.86
N ILE A 151 4.71 -11.99 2.13
CA ILE A 151 5.44 -10.74 2.39
C ILE A 151 5.72 -10.48 3.87
N THR A 152 5.16 -11.29 4.77
CA THR A 152 5.29 -11.10 6.22
C THR A 152 6.34 -12.06 6.78
N ASP A 153 7.52 -11.52 7.09
CA ASP A 153 8.59 -12.31 7.69
C ASP A 153 8.17 -12.93 9.03
N PRO A 154 8.62 -14.17 9.33
CA PRO A 154 8.41 -14.77 10.63
C PRO A 154 9.13 -13.98 11.73
N VAL A 155 8.65 -14.14 12.96
CA VAL A 155 9.35 -13.63 14.14
C VAL A 155 10.49 -14.60 14.44
N THR A 156 11.71 -14.07 14.47
CA THR A 156 12.93 -14.84 14.71
C THR A 156 13.54 -14.52 16.08
N GLY A 157 14.29 -15.48 16.64
CA GLY A 157 14.95 -15.29 17.94
C GLY A 157 15.96 -16.38 18.28
N GLY A 158 17.21 -15.98 18.58
CA GLY A 158 18.31 -16.90 18.86
C GLY A 158 18.78 -17.70 17.64
N THR A 159 19.74 -18.59 17.86
CA THR A 159 20.28 -19.51 16.85
C THR A 159 20.31 -20.93 17.37
N ASP A 160 20.17 -21.91 16.49
CA ASP A 160 20.39 -23.32 16.83
C ASP A 160 21.89 -23.66 16.93
N SER A 161 22.21 -24.93 17.21
CA SER A 161 23.58 -25.43 17.31
C SER A 161 24.36 -25.37 15.99
N GLU A 162 23.67 -25.20 14.86
CA GLU A 162 24.25 -25.06 13.52
C GLU A 162 24.39 -23.58 13.12
N GLY A 163 24.02 -22.64 14.01
CA GLY A 163 24.09 -21.20 13.74
C GLY A 163 22.93 -20.64 12.92
N ARG A 164 21.88 -21.43 12.65
CA ARG A 164 20.70 -20.98 11.90
C ARG A 164 19.77 -20.22 12.84
N THR A 165 19.17 -19.13 12.34
CA THR A 165 18.19 -18.36 13.12
C THR A 165 16.92 -19.16 13.34
N ASN A 166 16.45 -19.23 14.59
CA ASN A 166 15.20 -19.93 14.89
C ASN A 166 13.99 -19.06 14.57
N VAL A 167 12.93 -19.70 14.04
CA VAL A 167 11.59 -19.11 13.95
C VAL A 167 10.88 -19.36 15.28
N VAL A 168 10.52 -18.29 15.98
CA VAL A 168 9.88 -18.33 17.31
C VAL A 168 8.42 -17.87 17.27
N GLY A 169 7.95 -17.37 16.13
CA GLY A 169 6.55 -16.98 15.99
C GLY A 169 6.20 -16.37 14.65
N ARG A 170 4.98 -15.83 14.57
CA ARG A 170 4.46 -15.07 13.43
C ARG A 170 3.66 -13.89 13.97
N LEU A 171 3.59 -12.82 13.17
CA LEU A 171 2.67 -11.73 13.46
C LEU A 171 1.23 -12.26 13.39
N LYS A 172 0.40 -11.74 14.29
CA LYS A 172 -1.04 -11.95 14.29
C LYS A 172 -1.72 -10.60 14.41
N LEU A 173 -2.88 -10.45 13.78
CA LEU A 173 -3.70 -9.26 13.96
C LEU A 173 -4.16 -9.19 15.40
N GLY A 174 -3.99 -8.02 16.03
CA GLY A 174 -4.65 -7.72 17.29
C GLY A 174 -6.14 -7.51 17.07
N GLU A 175 -6.93 -7.78 18.11
CA GLU A 175 -8.40 -7.63 18.09
C GLU A 175 -8.81 -6.19 17.79
N ASP A 176 -8.02 -5.21 18.25
CA ASP A 176 -8.30 -3.77 18.11
C ASP A 176 -8.25 -3.24 16.66
N ILE A 177 -7.62 -3.97 15.73
CA ILE A 177 -7.67 -3.60 14.30
C ILE A 177 -9.11 -3.68 13.76
N ALA A 178 -10.04 -4.35 14.48
CA ALA A 178 -11.47 -4.40 14.13
C ALA A 178 -12.27 -3.17 14.54
N THR A 179 -11.75 -2.32 15.43
CA THR A 179 -12.49 -1.17 15.97
C THR A 179 -12.22 0.09 15.16
N ILE A 180 -12.50 0.05 13.85
CA ILE A 180 -12.34 1.23 12.98
C ILE A 180 -13.64 2.02 13.02
N SER A 181 -13.58 3.24 13.54
CA SER A 181 -14.67 4.20 13.39
C SER A 181 -14.82 4.57 11.91
N GLU A 182 -15.89 4.11 11.27
CA GLU A 182 -16.30 4.62 9.97
C GLU A 182 -16.63 6.10 10.10
N ARG A 183 -15.76 6.96 9.58
CA ARG A 183 -16.12 8.36 9.39
C ARG A 183 -16.96 8.44 8.13
N LYS A 184 -18.28 8.35 8.28
CA LYS A 184 -19.20 8.75 7.19
C LYS A 184 -18.82 10.17 6.77
N ARG A 185 -18.66 10.38 5.46
CA ARG A 185 -18.50 11.74 4.92
C ARG A 185 -19.86 12.43 5.07
N ASP A 186 -19.87 13.56 5.76
CA ASP A 186 -20.96 14.54 5.64
C ASP A 186 -20.98 15.15 4.24
#